data_AF-A0AAP1RAX5-F1
#
_entry.id   AF-A0AAP1RAX5-F1
#
_cell.length_a   1.000
_cell.length_b   1.000
_cell.length_c   1.000
_cell.angle_alpha   90.00
_cell.angle_beta   90.00
_cell.angle_gamma   90.00
#
_symmetry.space_group_name_H-M   'P 1'
#
loop_
_entity.id
_entity.type
_entity.pdbx_description
1 polymer ?
#
loop_
_entity_poly.entity_id
_entity_poly.type
_entity_poly.pdbx_seq_one_letter_code
_entity_poly.pdbx_strand_id
1 'polypeptide(L)'
;MVELEEPLATLWRGKDAFAEVKKLNGEVFRELETRRTLRFELAGKSYFLKWHKGTTLKEIIKNLLSLRMPVLGADREWHAIHRLHDVGVDTMHGIGFGEKGLNPLTRTSFIITEDLTPTISLEDYCADWAVNPPDVHIKRMLIARVATMVRKMHAAGINHRDCYICHFLL
;
A
#
# COMPACT_ATOMS: atom_id res chain seq x y z
N MET A 1 -5.60 17.72 -4.05
CA MET A 1 -5.61 17.49 -2.60
C MET A 1 -4.26 16.96 -2.20
N VAL A 2 -3.70 17.40 -1.07
CA VAL A 2 -2.43 16.91 -0.52
C VAL A 2 -2.58 16.86 1.00
N GLU A 3 -2.24 15.71 1.57
CA GLU A 3 -2.24 15.42 3.00
C GLU A 3 -0.86 14.88 3.35
N LEU A 4 -0.17 15.53 4.31
CA LEU A 4 1.18 15.16 4.71
C LEU A 4 1.24 15.12 6.23
N GLU A 5 1.81 14.04 6.76
CA GLU A 5 2.18 13.89 8.16
C GLU A 5 3.69 14.12 8.33
N GLU A 6 4.16 14.13 9.58
CA GLU A 6 5.59 14.23 9.84
C GLU A 6 6.34 12.96 9.38
N PRO A 7 7.58 13.08 8.89
CA PRO A 7 8.38 14.31 8.78
C PRO A 7 8.11 15.14 7.51
N LEU A 8 7.24 14.68 6.61
CA LEU A 8 6.97 15.33 5.32
C LEU A 8 6.36 16.71 5.50
N ALA A 9 5.43 16.87 6.44
CA ALA A 9 4.76 18.13 6.74
C ALA A 9 5.75 19.26 7.06
N THR A 10 6.79 18.98 7.85
CA THR A 10 7.84 19.95 8.14
C THR A 10 8.83 20.09 6.98
N LEU A 11 9.32 18.98 6.41
CA LEU A 11 10.37 19.02 5.37
C LEU A 11 9.91 19.62 4.04
N TRP A 12 8.61 19.51 3.73
CA TRP A 12 8.00 20.00 2.50
C TRP A 12 7.16 21.26 2.71
N ARG A 13 7.26 21.89 3.88
CA ARG A 13 6.57 23.15 4.17
C ARG A 13 6.92 24.22 3.13
N GLY A 14 5.89 24.76 2.48
CA GLY A 14 6.04 25.78 1.43
C GLY A 14 6.58 25.26 0.09
N LYS A 15 6.72 23.93 -0.08
CA LYS A 15 7.15 23.30 -1.34
C LYS A 15 5.98 22.63 -2.06
N ASP A 16 6.12 22.41 -3.37
CA ASP A 16 5.21 21.54 -4.11
C ASP A 16 5.54 20.07 -3.82
N ALA A 17 4.66 19.40 -3.08
CA ALA A 17 4.81 17.99 -2.74
C ALA A 17 4.98 17.10 -3.99
N PHE A 18 4.33 17.40 -5.12
CA PHE A 18 4.51 16.62 -6.34
C PHE A 18 5.89 16.81 -6.97
N ALA A 19 6.50 17.99 -6.81
CA ALA A 19 7.86 18.23 -7.24
C ALA A 19 8.86 17.52 -6.31
N GLU A 20 8.62 17.53 -4.99
CA GLU A 20 9.47 16.83 -4.02
C GLU A 20 9.42 15.31 -4.21
N VAL A 21 8.22 14.73 -4.38
CA VAL A 21 8.04 13.30 -4.65
C VAL A 21 8.83 12.82 -5.86
N LYS A 22 8.90 13.63 -6.93
CA LYS A 22 9.68 13.29 -8.13
C LYS A 22 11.18 13.31 -7.91
N LYS A 23 11.67 14.04 -6.91
CA LYS A 23 13.10 14.08 -6.54
C LYS A 23 13.51 12.89 -5.67
N LEU A 24 12.55 12.14 -5.13
CA LEU A 24 12.85 10.96 -4.31
C LEU A 24 13.53 9.88 -5.14
N ASN A 25 14.63 9.39 -4.61
CA ASN A 25 15.44 8.31 -5.16
C ASN A 25 15.66 7.25 -4.09
N GLY A 26 15.88 6.02 -4.54
CA GLY A 26 16.08 4.87 -3.67
C GLY A 26 15.92 3.58 -4.47
N GLU A 27 15.69 2.48 -3.78
CA GLU A 27 15.54 1.16 -4.39
C GLU A 27 14.20 1.07 -5.13
N VAL A 28 14.24 0.77 -6.43
CA VAL A 28 13.05 0.68 -7.27
C VAL A 28 12.56 -0.77 -7.29
N PHE A 29 11.35 -1.00 -6.76
CA PHE A 29 10.71 -2.31 -6.74
C PHE A 29 9.86 -2.55 -7.99
N ARG A 30 9.31 -1.49 -8.59
CA ARG A 30 8.49 -1.57 -9.79
C ARG A 30 8.49 -0.27 -10.56
N GLU A 31 8.69 -0.33 -11.86
CA GLU A 31 8.61 0.82 -12.76
C GLU A 31 7.90 0.45 -14.06
N LEU A 32 6.75 1.07 -14.28
CA LEU A 32 5.90 0.96 -15.46
C LEU A 32 5.53 2.37 -15.92
N GLU A 33 5.04 2.51 -17.14
CA GLU A 33 4.68 3.82 -17.74
C GLU A 33 3.77 4.68 -16.84
N THR A 34 2.83 4.05 -16.15
CA THR A 34 1.81 4.72 -15.31
C THR A 34 2.03 4.52 -13.81
N ARG A 35 3.02 3.73 -13.38
CA ARG A 35 3.22 3.38 -11.96
C ARG A 35 4.69 3.21 -11.61
N ARG A 36 5.12 3.86 -10.53
CA ARG A 36 6.46 3.70 -9.95
C ARG A 36 6.34 3.38 -8.47
N THR A 37 7.06 2.38 -8.00
CA THR A 37 7.14 2.00 -6.59
C THR A 37 8.61 1.92 -6.19
N LEU A 38 9.00 2.71 -5.20
CA LEU A 38 10.36 2.75 -4.70
C LEU A 38 10.37 2.86 -3.17
N ARG A 39 11.43 2.32 -2.57
CA ARG A 39 11.77 2.48 -1.16
C ARG A 39 12.84 3.55 -1.03
N PHE A 40 12.68 4.50 -0.12
CA PHE A 40 13.63 5.58 0.11
C PHE A 40 13.83 5.82 1.60
N GLU A 41 14.93 6.47 1.95
CA GLU A 41 15.22 6.89 3.32
C GLU A 41 15.01 8.39 3.48
N LEU A 42 14.45 8.78 4.62
CA LEU A 42 14.25 10.17 4.99
C LEU A 42 14.34 10.31 6.51
N ALA A 43 15.17 11.25 6.99
CA ALA A 43 15.35 11.49 8.42
C ALA A 43 15.67 10.21 9.25
N GLY A 44 16.47 9.31 8.68
CA GLY A 44 16.91 8.07 9.35
C GLY A 44 15.86 6.95 9.43
N LYS A 45 14.72 7.08 8.75
CA LYS A 45 13.70 6.03 8.60
C LYS A 45 13.51 5.68 7.12
N SER A 46 13.05 4.47 6.83
CA SER A 46 12.66 4.05 5.48
C SER A 46 11.15 4.19 5.24
N TYR A 47 10.81 4.45 3.98
CA TYR A 47 9.43 4.65 3.52
C TYR A 47 9.26 4.07 2.13
N PHE A 48 8.02 3.76 1.76
CA PHE A 48 7.64 3.39 0.40
C PHE A 48 6.87 4.52 -0.26
N LEU A 49 7.28 4.89 -1.47
CA LEU A 49 6.52 5.74 -2.38
C LEU A 49 5.85 4.87 -3.44
N LYS A 50 4.53 5.04 -3.62
CA LYS A 50 3.79 4.54 -4.78
C LYS A 50 3.22 5.71 -5.57
N TRP A 51 3.84 5.99 -6.71
CA TRP A 51 3.42 7.00 -7.66
C TRP A 51 2.54 6.40 -8.76
N HIS A 52 1.48 7.12 -9.11
CA HIS A 52 0.53 6.77 -10.18
C HIS A 52 0.34 7.95 -11.14
N LYS A 53 0.35 7.66 -12.44
CA LYS A 53 0.11 8.63 -13.52
C LYS A 53 -0.85 8.03 -14.54
N GLY A 54 -2.09 8.50 -14.50
CA GLY A 54 -3.15 8.15 -15.44
C GLY A 54 -3.43 6.65 -15.49
N THR A 55 -4.34 6.29 -16.38
CA THR A 55 -4.55 4.92 -16.84
C THR A 55 -4.81 4.97 -18.33
N THR A 56 -4.81 3.81 -18.99
CA THR A 56 -5.13 3.74 -20.41
C THR A 56 -6.64 3.67 -20.62
N LEU A 57 -7.13 4.25 -21.73
CA LEU A 57 -8.54 4.14 -22.10
C LEU A 57 -8.97 2.66 -22.23
N LYS A 58 -8.06 1.81 -22.73
CA LYS A 58 -8.24 0.36 -22.82
C LYS A 58 -8.50 -0.28 -21.44
N GLU A 59 -7.75 0.11 -20.42
CA GLU A 59 -7.96 -0.40 -19.04
C GLU A 59 -9.26 0.10 -18.43
N ILE A 60 -9.65 1.35 -18.68
CA ILE A 60 -10.95 1.89 -18.23
C ILE A 60 -12.08 1.06 -18.84
N ILE A 61 -12.11 0.93 -20.17
CA ILE A 61 -13.16 0.20 -20.89
C ILE A 61 -13.17 -1.27 -20.45
N LYS A 62 -12.01 -1.94 -20.37
CA LYS A 62 -11.91 -3.33 -19.92
C LYS A 62 -12.52 -3.53 -18.53
N ASN A 63 -12.19 -2.66 -17.58
CA ASN A 63 -12.71 -2.75 -16.22
C ASN A 63 -14.23 -2.54 -16.18
N LEU A 64 -14.73 -1.51 -16.87
CA LEU A 64 -16.17 -1.23 -16.93
C LEU A 64 -16.97 -2.35 -17.61
N LEU A 65 -16.48 -2.91 -18.73
CA LEU A 65 -17.09 -4.07 -19.40
C LEU A 65 -17.08 -5.32 -18.51
N SER A 66 -16.11 -5.41 -17.58
CA SER A 66 -16.04 -6.47 -16.58
C SER A 66 -16.82 -6.14 -15.29
N LEU A 67 -17.64 -5.07 -15.30
CA LEU A 67 -18.38 -4.55 -14.14
C LEU A 67 -17.48 -4.23 -12.92
N ARG A 68 -16.22 -3.87 -13.17
CA ARG A 68 -15.24 -3.46 -12.15
C ARG A 68 -14.96 -1.98 -12.28
N MET A 69 -14.94 -1.29 -11.15
CA MET A 69 -14.51 0.11 -11.14
C MET A 69 -12.99 0.21 -11.37
N PRO A 70 -12.52 0.99 -12.36
CA PRO A 70 -11.08 1.14 -12.64
C PRO A 70 -10.34 1.72 -11.44
N VAL A 71 -9.11 1.27 -11.20
CA VAL A 71 -8.21 1.88 -10.21
C VAL A 71 -7.59 3.09 -10.87
N LEU A 72 -7.89 4.30 -10.38
CA LEU A 72 -7.53 5.56 -11.04
C LEU A 72 -6.39 6.32 -10.33
N GLY A 73 -5.92 5.82 -9.18
CA GLY A 73 -4.89 6.47 -8.40
C GLY A 73 -4.60 5.75 -7.07
N ALA A 74 -3.90 6.46 -6.19
CA ALA A 74 -3.52 6.01 -4.86
C ALA A 74 -4.64 6.17 -3.80
N ASP A 75 -5.75 6.82 -4.15
CA ASP A 75 -6.88 7.11 -3.26
C ASP A 75 -7.45 5.85 -2.58
N ARG A 76 -7.60 4.76 -3.34
CA ARG A 76 -8.07 3.48 -2.80
C ARG A 76 -7.19 2.94 -1.68
N GLU A 77 -5.87 3.02 -1.87
CA GLU A 77 -4.91 2.52 -0.88
C GLU A 77 -4.91 3.42 0.36
N TRP A 78 -4.94 4.75 0.16
CA TRP A 78 -5.05 5.72 1.24
C TRP A 78 -6.28 5.47 2.11
N HIS A 79 -7.46 5.37 1.49
CA HIS A 79 -8.70 5.10 2.22
C HIS A 79 -8.73 3.72 2.87
N ALA A 80 -8.15 2.69 2.22
CA ALA A 80 -8.09 1.35 2.80
C ALA A 80 -7.24 1.32 4.07
N ILE A 81 -6.07 1.96 4.07
CA ILE A 81 -5.19 2.06 5.25
C ILE A 81 -5.91 2.72 6.42
N HIS A 82 -6.54 3.87 6.21
CA HIS A 82 -7.28 4.58 7.25
C HIS A 82 -8.44 3.75 7.79
N ARG A 83 -9.21 3.13 6.89
CA ARG A 83 -10.34 2.31 7.28
C ARG A 83 -9.93 1.04 8.03
N LEU A 84 -8.80 0.42 7.67
CA LEU A 84 -8.24 -0.72 8.40
C LEU A 84 -7.78 -0.31 9.80
N HIS A 85 -7.13 0.84 9.92
CA HIS A 85 -6.73 1.42 11.20
C HIS A 85 -7.94 1.66 12.11
N ASP A 86 -9.01 2.26 11.59
CA ASP A 86 -10.25 2.54 12.34
C ASP A 86 -10.92 1.28 12.93
N VAL A 87 -10.77 0.13 12.26
CA VAL A 87 -11.34 -1.16 12.73
C VAL A 87 -10.31 -2.02 13.49
N GLY A 88 -9.13 -1.47 13.77
CA GLY A 88 -8.05 -2.15 14.48
C GLY A 88 -7.55 -3.39 13.75
N VAL A 89 -7.30 -3.26 12.45
CA VAL A 89 -6.52 -4.21 11.64
C VAL A 89 -5.17 -3.59 11.36
N ASP A 90 -4.11 -4.23 11.84
CA ASP A 90 -2.73 -3.77 11.62
C ASP A 90 -2.43 -3.72 10.13
N THR A 91 -1.87 -2.61 9.67
CA THR A 91 -1.48 -2.37 8.28
C THR A 91 -0.40 -1.28 8.24
N MET A 92 0.09 -0.95 7.04
CA MET A 92 1.06 0.14 6.84
C MET A 92 0.50 1.48 7.32
N HIS A 93 1.33 2.35 7.87
CA HIS A 93 0.93 3.70 8.23
C HIS A 93 1.19 4.66 7.06
N GLY A 94 0.14 5.32 6.58
CA GLY A 94 0.23 6.30 5.50
C GLY A 94 0.60 7.68 6.04
N ILE A 95 1.72 8.24 5.58
CA ILE A 95 2.24 9.54 6.05
C ILE A 95 2.16 10.64 4.99
N GLY A 96 1.75 10.29 3.78
CA GLY A 96 1.62 11.26 2.70
C GLY A 96 0.72 10.78 1.60
N PHE A 97 -0.19 11.64 1.17
CA PHE A 97 -1.06 11.41 0.04
C PHE A 97 -1.19 12.68 -0.78
N GLY A 98 -1.21 12.53 -2.11
CA GLY A 98 -1.42 13.66 -2.99
C GLY A 98 -2.12 13.25 -4.26
N GLU A 99 -3.00 14.12 -4.73
CA GLU A 99 -3.77 13.94 -5.95
C GLU A 99 -4.02 15.24 -6.72
N LYS A 100 -3.81 15.19 -8.04
CA LYS A 100 -4.13 16.27 -8.97
C LYS A 100 -4.63 15.77 -10.33
N GLY A 101 -5.49 16.60 -10.95
CA GLY A 101 -6.08 16.35 -12.26
C GLY A 101 -7.42 15.61 -12.18
N LEU A 102 -8.43 16.15 -12.87
CA LEU A 102 -9.78 15.55 -12.93
C LEU A 102 -9.91 14.49 -14.02
N ASN A 103 -9.11 14.59 -15.09
CA ASN A 103 -9.15 13.65 -16.19
C ASN A 103 -8.46 12.33 -15.78
N PRO A 104 -9.17 11.17 -15.77
CA PRO A 104 -8.59 9.89 -15.34
C PRO A 104 -7.39 9.43 -16.19
N LEU A 105 -7.27 9.90 -17.43
CA LEU A 105 -6.15 9.57 -18.32
C LEU A 105 -4.87 10.34 -17.97
N THR A 106 -4.98 11.47 -17.27
CA THR A 106 -3.83 12.34 -16.94
C THR A 106 -3.70 12.65 -15.45
N ARG A 107 -4.64 12.18 -14.62
CA ARG A 107 -4.61 12.29 -13.16
C ARG A 107 -3.30 11.71 -12.62
N THR A 108 -2.68 12.42 -11.70
CA THR A 108 -1.49 11.93 -10.99
C THR A 108 -1.76 11.90 -9.52
N SER A 109 -1.33 10.83 -8.87
CA SER A 109 -1.43 10.68 -7.43
C SER A 109 -0.21 9.96 -6.86
N PHE A 110 0.01 10.14 -5.57
CA PHE A 110 1.00 9.39 -4.83
C PHE A 110 0.48 9.03 -3.45
N ILE A 111 1.02 7.95 -2.90
CA ILE A 111 0.94 7.61 -1.48
C ILE A 111 2.35 7.29 -0.97
N ILE A 112 2.64 7.74 0.24
CA ILE A 112 3.85 7.42 0.99
C ILE A 112 3.44 6.74 2.29
N THR A 113 4.03 5.58 2.55
CA THR A 113 3.81 4.84 3.80
C THR A 113 5.14 4.64 4.53
N GLU A 114 5.08 4.52 5.85
CA GLU A 114 6.21 3.96 6.61
C GLU A 114 6.52 2.55 6.10
N ASP A 115 7.80 2.22 6.10
CA ASP A 115 8.29 0.88 5.81
C ASP A 115 8.06 -0.04 7.02
N LEU A 116 7.61 -1.26 6.78
CA LEU A 116 7.40 -2.26 7.82
C LEU A 116 8.67 -3.09 7.96
N THR A 117 9.66 -2.56 8.69
CA THR A 117 10.94 -3.23 8.94
C THR A 117 11.35 -3.18 10.41
N PRO A 118 11.94 -4.26 10.95
CA PRO A 118 12.13 -5.58 10.32
C PRO A 118 10.82 -6.38 10.28
N THR A 119 10.57 -7.11 9.18
CA THR A 119 9.44 -8.06 9.08
C THR A 119 9.80 -9.28 8.23
N ILE A 120 9.05 -10.37 8.40
CA ILE A 120 9.07 -11.55 7.52
C ILE A 120 7.66 -11.87 7.02
N SER A 121 7.51 -12.24 5.75
CA SER A 121 6.20 -12.64 5.22
C SER A 121 5.77 -14.00 5.79
N LEU A 122 4.47 -14.25 5.93
CA LEU A 122 4.00 -15.58 6.33
C LEU A 122 4.32 -16.66 5.29
N GLU A 123 4.51 -16.30 4.01
CA GLU A 123 5.00 -17.23 2.99
C GLU A 123 6.40 -17.73 3.33
N ASP A 124 7.32 -16.80 3.60
CA ASP A 124 8.71 -17.12 3.94
C ASP A 124 8.80 -17.82 5.30
N TYR A 125 8.05 -17.34 6.30
CA TYR A 125 8.02 -17.93 7.64
C TYR A 125 7.49 -19.37 7.64
N CYS A 126 6.59 -19.70 6.72
CA CYS A 126 6.01 -21.03 6.60
C CYS A 126 6.69 -21.91 5.52
N ALA A 127 7.76 -21.42 4.88
CA ALA A 127 8.31 -22.02 3.67
C ALA A 127 8.76 -23.47 3.85
N ASP A 128 9.29 -23.83 5.02
CA ASP A 128 9.82 -25.17 5.32
C ASP A 128 8.86 -26.05 6.14
N TRP A 129 7.64 -25.57 6.46
CA TRP A 129 6.71 -26.26 7.37
C TRP A 129 6.27 -27.65 6.89
N ALA A 130 6.39 -27.96 5.60
CA ALA A 130 6.12 -29.29 5.06
C ALA A 130 7.13 -30.34 5.53
N VAL A 131 8.37 -29.92 5.81
CA VAL A 131 9.48 -30.78 6.25
C VAL A 131 9.80 -30.56 7.73
N ASN A 132 9.72 -29.32 8.20
CA ASN A 132 9.96 -28.89 9.57
C ASN A 132 8.69 -28.24 10.15
N PRO A 133 7.67 -29.04 10.52
CA PRO A 133 6.42 -28.47 11.00
C PRO A 133 6.63 -27.68 12.30
N PRO A 134 5.94 -26.54 12.46
CA PRO A 134 5.99 -25.78 13.71
C PRO A 134 5.24 -26.51 14.82
N ASP A 135 5.35 -26.00 16.03
CA ASP A 135 4.41 -26.36 17.09
C ASP A 135 2.96 -26.07 16.63
N VAL A 136 2.05 -27.01 16.89
CA VAL A 136 0.64 -26.91 16.48
C VAL A 136 -0.05 -25.67 17.07
N HIS A 137 0.36 -25.22 18.25
CA HIS A 137 -0.11 -24.00 18.87
C HIS A 137 0.27 -22.76 18.06
N ILE A 138 1.53 -22.67 17.62
CA ILE A 138 2.02 -21.56 16.77
C ILE A 138 1.25 -21.52 15.45
N LYS A 139 1.08 -22.68 14.79
CA LYS A 139 0.28 -22.77 13.56
C LYS A 139 -1.16 -22.27 13.78
N ARG A 140 -1.82 -22.71 14.85
CA ARG A 140 -3.20 -22.31 15.16
C ARG A 140 -3.31 -20.84 15.53
N MET A 141 -2.33 -20.29 16.24
CA MET A 141 -2.24 -18.87 16.58
C MET A 141 -2.19 -18.01 15.31
N LEU A 142 -1.31 -18.35 14.35
CA LEU A 142 -1.20 -17.61 13.09
C LEU A 142 -2.48 -17.69 12.25
N ILE A 143 -3.08 -18.88 12.14
CA ILE A 143 -4.37 -19.05 11.45
C ILE A 143 -5.45 -18.18 12.11
N ALA A 144 -5.55 -18.19 13.44
CA ALA A 144 -6.54 -17.41 14.17
C ALA A 144 -6.32 -15.89 14.01
N ARG A 145 -5.05 -15.45 13.99
CA ARG A 145 -4.69 -14.04 13.77
C ARG A 145 -5.08 -13.58 12.37
N VAL A 146 -4.66 -14.31 11.33
CA VAL A 146 -5.00 -14.00 9.93
C VAL A 146 -6.52 -14.03 9.73
N ALA A 147 -7.21 -15.05 10.22
CA ALA A 147 -8.67 -15.14 10.13
C ALA A 147 -9.37 -13.95 10.81
N THR A 148 -8.82 -13.46 11.92
CA THR A 148 -9.34 -12.27 12.62
C THR A 148 -9.10 -10.99 11.84
N MET A 149 -7.91 -10.79 11.29
CA MET A 149 -7.59 -9.63 10.44
C MET A 149 -8.49 -9.60 9.20
N VAL A 150 -8.60 -10.72 8.49
CA VAL A 150 -9.43 -10.84 7.28
C VAL A 150 -10.91 -10.65 7.58
N ARG A 151 -11.42 -11.21 8.68
CA ARG A 151 -12.82 -11.01 9.12
C ARG A 151 -13.11 -9.53 9.36
N LYS A 152 -12.26 -8.84 10.11
CA LYS A 152 -12.42 -7.40 10.39
C LYS A 152 -12.33 -6.56 9.11
N MET A 153 -11.36 -6.85 8.26
CA MET A 153 -11.20 -6.19 6.95
C MET A 153 -12.48 -6.31 6.09
N HIS A 154 -13.02 -7.53 5.97
CA HIS A 154 -14.25 -7.76 5.22
C HIS A 154 -15.48 -7.10 5.87
N ALA A 155 -15.61 -7.19 7.19
CA ALA A 155 -16.68 -6.51 7.93
C ALA A 155 -16.62 -4.97 7.79
N ALA A 156 -15.43 -4.42 7.54
CA ALA A 156 -15.22 -3.00 7.27
C ALA A 156 -15.55 -2.58 5.82
N GLY A 157 -15.94 -3.53 4.95
CA GLY A 157 -16.24 -3.30 3.54
C GLY A 157 -15.02 -3.32 2.62
N ILE A 158 -13.85 -3.76 3.12
CA ILE A 158 -12.62 -3.82 2.35
C ILE A 158 -12.43 -5.23 1.78
N ASN A 159 -12.15 -5.30 0.49
CA ASN A 159 -11.68 -6.53 -0.17
C ASN A 159 -10.24 -6.29 -0.63
N HIS A 160 -9.30 -7.08 -0.10
CA HIS A 160 -7.86 -6.94 -0.40
C HIS A 160 -7.51 -7.18 -1.87
N ARG A 161 -8.30 -7.99 -2.59
CA ARG A 161 -8.10 -8.45 -3.98
C ARG A 161 -6.85 -9.31 -4.23
N ASP A 162 -5.81 -9.16 -3.42
CA ASP A 162 -4.59 -9.96 -3.44
C ASP A 162 -4.36 -10.59 -2.05
N CYS A 163 -5.32 -11.34 -1.51
CA CYS A 163 -5.31 -11.80 -0.11
C CYS A 163 -4.45 -13.07 0.11
N TYR A 164 -3.17 -13.02 -0.26
CA TYR A 164 -2.20 -14.12 -0.12
C TYR A 164 -1.39 -14.01 1.17
N ILE A 165 -0.85 -15.14 1.68
CA ILE A 165 -0.07 -15.15 2.93
C ILE A 165 1.22 -14.32 2.85
N CYS A 166 1.79 -14.13 1.66
CA CYS A 166 2.94 -13.24 1.47
C CYS A 166 2.64 -11.76 1.76
N HIS A 167 1.37 -11.37 1.90
CA HIS A 167 0.95 -10.01 2.28
C HIS A 167 0.65 -9.85 3.78
N PHE A 168 0.85 -10.89 4.58
CA PHE A 168 0.76 -10.83 6.04
C PHE A 168 2.18 -10.92 6.60
N LEU A 169 2.55 -9.93 7.41
CA LEU A 169 3.91 -9.76 7.90
C LEU A 169 3.98 -10.03 9.41
N LEU A 170 5.03 -10.71 9.86
CA LEU A 170 5.42 -10.93 11.25
C LEU A 170 6.57 -10.01 11.65
#